data_AF-A0A1V4UFI1-F1
#
_entry.id   AF-A0A1V4UFI1-F1
#
_cell.length_a   1.000
_cell.length_b   1.000
_cell.length_c   1.000
_cell.angle_alpha   90.00
_cell.angle_beta   90.00
_cell.angle_gamma   90.00
#
_symmetry.space_group_name_H-M   'P 1'
#
loop_
_entity.id
_entity.type
_entity.pdbx_description
1 polymer ?
#
loop_
_entity_poly.entity_id
_entity_poly.type
_entity_poly.pdbx_seq_one_letter_code
_entity_poly.pdbx_strand_id
1 'polypeptide(L)' 'MSVKTLHQIQQEGLDVLIEKLGPDDTIRFLQIYEPGSGDWTKDREKYLDTDPDKIIRSIIERRKKAPVQ' A
#
# COMPACT_ATOMS: atom_id res chain seq x y z
N MET A 1 -36.05 16.89 11.65
CA MET A 1 -35.17 15.88 11.01
C MET A 1 -34.09 15.51 12.01
N SER A 2 -33.86 14.22 12.25
CA SER A 2 -32.75 13.78 13.11
C SER A 2 -31.45 13.90 12.33
N VAL A 3 -30.49 14.68 12.84
CA VAL A 3 -29.18 14.84 12.21
C VAL A 3 -28.35 13.60 12.53
N LYS A 4 -27.77 12.98 11.50
CA LYS A 4 -26.88 11.82 11.67
C LYS A 4 -25.62 12.24 12.43
N THR A 5 -25.15 11.38 13.33
CA THR A 5 -23.85 11.57 13.96
C THR A 5 -22.73 11.32 12.95
N LEU A 6 -21.53 11.82 13.24
CA LEU A 6 -20.36 11.56 12.40
C LEU A 6 -20.09 10.05 12.24
N HIS A 7 -20.30 9.27 13.30
CA HIS A 7 -20.16 7.81 13.25
C HIS A 7 -21.17 7.16 12.30
N GLN A 8 -22.43 7.63 12.28
CA GLN A 8 -23.44 7.12 11.36
C GLN A 8 -23.09 7.43 9.90
N ILE A 9 -22.60 8.64 9.63
CA ILE A 9 -22.13 9.03 8.29
C ILE A 9 -20.93 8.17 7.88
N GLN A 10 -19.99 7.92 8.80
CA GLN A 10 -18.82 7.09 8.53
C GLN A 10 -19.19 5.64 8.21
N GLN A 11 -20.09 5.03 9.00
CA GLN A 11 -20.57 3.67 8.76
C GLN A 11 -21.26 3.54 7.40
N GLU A 12 -22.18 4.46 7.07
CA GLU A 12 -22.85 4.46 5.77
C GLU A 12 -21.87 4.62 4.61
N GLY A 13 -20.84 5.45 4.77
CA GLY A 13 -19.78 5.60 3.77
C GLY A 13 -18.97 4.32 3.56
N LEU A 14 -18.60 3.63 4.65
CA LEU A 14 -17.88 2.36 4.59
C LEU A 14 -18.72 1.27 3.93
N ASP A 15 -20.00 1.16 4.27
CA ASP A 15 -20.91 0.18 3.67
C ASP A 15 -20.99 0.35 2.14
N VAL A 16 -21.13 1.59 1.67
CA VAL A 16 -21.15 1.90 0.23
C VAL A 16 -19.84 1.53 -0.45
N LEU A 17 -18.69 1.83 0.17
CA LEU A 17 -17.39 1.49 -0.39
C LEU A 17 -17.20 -0.03 -0.50
N ILE A 18 -17.54 -0.78 0.54
CA ILE A 18 -17.44 -2.25 0.57
C ILE A 18 -18.36 -2.86 -0.49
N GLU A 19 -19.59 -2.36 -0.65
CA GLU A 19 -20.52 -2.85 -1.67
C GLU A 19 -19.97 -2.67 -3.09
N LYS A 20 -19.29 -1.54 -3.37
CA LYS A 20 -18.82 -1.21 -4.73
C LYS A 20 -17.43 -1.72 -5.08
N LEU A 21 -16.52 -1.73 -4.12
CA LEU A 21 -15.12 -2.05 -4.33
C LEU A 21 -14.77 -3.45 -3.78
N GLY A 22 -15.57 -3.99 -2.87
CA GLY A 22 -15.17 -5.10 -2.04
C GLY A 22 -14.26 -4.67 -0.88
N PRO A 23 -14.04 -5.56 0.09
CA PRO A 23 -13.32 -5.23 1.33
C PRO A 23 -11.85 -4.88 1.08
N ASP A 24 -11.16 -5.60 0.20
CA ASP A 24 -9.72 -5.43 -0.05
C ASP A 24 -9.41 -4.05 -0.68
N ASP A 25 -10.17 -3.68 -1.71
CA ASP A 25 -9.97 -2.40 -2.41
C ASP A 25 -10.50 -1.23 -1.59
N THR A 26 -11.49 -1.44 -0.71
CA THR A 26 -11.91 -0.42 0.26
C THR A 26 -10.78 -0.06 1.22
N ILE A 27 -10.06 -1.04 1.76
CA ILE A 27 -8.93 -0.78 2.66
C ILE A 27 -7.84 0.01 1.93
N ARG A 28 -7.49 -0.38 0.70
CA ARG A 28 -6.51 0.35 -0.13
C ARG A 28 -6.98 1.78 -0.42
N PHE A 29 -8.26 1.96 -0.73
CA PHE A 29 -8.85 3.27 -0.99
C PHE A 29 -8.80 4.19 0.22
N LEU A 30 -9.01 3.69 1.44
CA LEU A 30 -8.86 4.49 2.65
C LEU A 30 -7.38 4.88 2.85
N GLN A 31 -6.48 3.92 2.67
CA GLN A 31 -5.04 4.11 2.89
C GLN A 31 -4.38 5.13 1.95
N ILE A 32 -4.90 5.37 0.73
CA ILE A 32 -4.32 6.38 -0.17
C ILE A 32 -4.53 7.83 0.32
N TYR A 33 -5.53 8.06 1.18
CA TYR A 33 -5.83 9.38 1.75
C TYR A 33 -5.37 9.50 3.19
N GLU A 34 -5.00 8.39 3.84
CA GLU A 34 -4.38 8.44 5.15
C GLU A 34 -2.93 8.93 5.00
N PRO A 35 -2.53 9.97 5.75
CA PRO A 35 -1.12 10.30 5.85
C PRO A 35 -0.40 9.09 6.45
N GLY A 36 0.42 8.44 5.63
CA GLY A 36 1.32 7.40 6.10
C GLY A 36 2.13 7.91 7.29
N SER A 37 2.41 7.05 8.25
CA SER A 37 3.28 7.38 9.38
C SER A 37 4.71 6.91 9.10
N GLY A 38 5.67 7.56 9.74
CA GLY A 38 7.08 7.23 9.61
C GLY A 38 7.78 7.92 8.44
N ASP A 39 9.06 7.60 8.29
CA ASP A 39 9.92 8.13 7.25
C ASP A 39 10.38 6.96 6.38
N TRP A 40 9.56 6.66 5.36
CA TRP A 40 9.84 5.54 4.45
C TRP A 40 11.24 5.64 3.84
N THR A 41 11.72 6.85 3.55
CA THR A 41 13.06 7.07 3.02
C THR A 41 14.12 6.56 4.01
N LYS A 42 14.06 6.99 5.27
CA LYS A 42 15.00 6.51 6.32
C LYS A 42 14.88 5.02 6.61
N ASP A 43 13.66 4.49 6.65
CA ASP A 43 13.48 3.06 6.93
C ASP A 43 13.96 2.20 5.77
N ARG A 44 13.80 2.67 4.54
CA ARG A 44 14.24 1.98 3.33
C ARG A 44 15.75 2.01 3.17
N GLU A 45 16.43 3.08 3.60
CA GLU A 45 17.91 3.17 3.60
C GLU A 45 18.57 2.01 4.36
N LYS A 46 17.97 1.49 5.43
CA LYS A 46 18.50 0.35 6.21
C LYS A 46 18.63 -0.93 5.39
N TYR A 47 17.83 -1.08 4.34
CA TYR A 47 17.73 -2.30 3.53
C TYR A 47 18.19 -2.10 2.09
N LEU A 48 18.41 -0.86 1.66
CA LEU A 48 18.89 -0.54 0.33
C LEU A 48 20.39 -0.79 0.26
N ASP A 49 20.77 -1.64 -0.69
CA ASP A 49 22.16 -1.69 -1.11
C ASP A 49 22.49 -0.43 -1.90
N THR A 50 23.63 0.18 -1.62
CA THR A 50 24.12 1.36 -2.35
C THR A 50 25.28 1.01 -3.28
N ASP A 51 25.80 -0.22 -3.21
CA ASP A 51 26.85 -0.71 -4.10
C ASP A 51 26.25 -1.07 -5.48
N PRO A 52 26.57 -0.31 -6.56
CA PRO A 52 26.04 -0.56 -7.89
C PRO A 52 26.35 -1.97 -8.40
N ASP A 53 27.53 -2.51 -8.09
CA ASP A 53 27.92 -3.84 -8.56
C ASP A 53 27.08 -4.93 -7.90
N LYS A 54 26.81 -4.79 -6.61
CA LYS A 54 25.98 -5.74 -5.87
C LYS A 54 24.53 -5.70 -6.33
N ILE A 55 24.01 -4.52 -6.65
CA ILE A 55 22.68 -4.34 -7.27
C ILE A 55 22.64 -5.05 -8.62
N ILE A 56 23.59 -4.78 -9.52
CA ILE A 56 23.63 -5.37 -10.87
C ILE A 56 23.70 -6.90 -10.79
N ARG A 57 24.56 -7.45 -9.92
CA ARG A 57 24.64 -8.90 -9.69
C ARG A 57 23.29 -9.47 -9.23
N SER A 58 22.60 -8.83 -8.29
CA SER A 58 21.30 -9.29 -7.81
C SER A 58 20.22 -9.33 -8.90
N ILE A 59 20.26 -8.38 -9.85
CA ILE A 59 19.34 -8.32 -11.00
C ILE A 59 19.62 -9.49 -11.95
N ILE A 60 20.89 -9.72 -12.29
CA ILE A 60 21.31 -10.81 -13.17
C ILE A 60 20.89 -12.17 -12.58
N GLU A 61 21.12 -12.39 -11.28
CA GLU A 61 20.77 -13.65 -10.61
C GLU A 61 19.26 -13.89 -10.55
N ARG A 62 18.45 -12.85 -10.32
CA ARG A 62 16.98 -12.97 -10.41
C ARG A 62 16.52 -13.35 -11.81
N ARG A 63 17.11 -12.75 -12.85
CA ARG A 63 16.77 -13.05 -14.25
C ARG A 63 17.11 -14.49 -14.66
N LYS A 64 18.20 -15.06 -14.12
CA LYS A 64 18.56 -16.47 -14.34
C LYS A 64 17.61 -17.45 -13.65
N LYS A 65 17.03 -17.05 -12.51
CA LYS A 65 16.11 -17.88 -11.71
C LYS A 65 14.66 -17.79 -12.15
N ALA A 66 14.27 -16.74 -12.87
CA ALA A 66 12.96 -16.69 -13.48
C ALA A 66 12.92 -17.74 -14.61
N PRO A 67 12.00 -18.71 -14.59
CA PRO A 67 11.75 -19.48 -15.80
C PRO A 67 11.34 -18.47 -16.87
N VAL A 68 11.93 -18.61 -18.07
CA VAL A 68 11.39 -17.99 -19.27
C VAL A 68 9.93 -18.44 -19.33
N GLN A 69 9.01 -17.52 -19.07
CA GLN A 69 7.58 -17.73 -19.28
C GLN A 69 7.31 -17.77 -20.77
#